data_AF-A0A559SP83-F1
#
_entry.id   AF-A0A559SP83-F1
#
_cell.length_a   1.000
_cell.length_b   1.000
_cell.length_c   1.000
_cell.angle_alpha   90.00
_cell.angle_beta   90.00
_cell.angle_gamma   90.00
#
_symmetry.space_group_name_H-M   'P 1'
#
loop_
_entity.id
_entity.type
_entity.pdbx_description
1 polymer ?
#
loop_
_entity_poly.entity_id
_entity_poly.type
_entity_poly.pdbx_seq_one_letter_code
_entity_poly.pdbx_strand_id
1 'polypeptide(L)'
;MHAVTIAFNADSFRKLSMKDLGLILDGLTAARDGLAGVLNQPRCTSNAEDELDDTITSVDGVIDLLASLANEAAPIEPDEVKARAWLLLGYHARLRDDLPQFAALASTLAADHSKANFAQTHRERRNGDV
;
A
#
# COMPACT_ATOMS: atom_id res chain seq x y z
N MET A 1 -24.19 9.82 -19.93
CA MET A 1 -23.60 10.07 -18.61
C MET A 1 -22.10 10.11 -18.81
N HIS A 2 -21.39 11.16 -18.39
CA HIS A 2 -19.93 11.20 -18.54
C HIS A 2 -19.32 10.37 -17.41
N ALA A 3 -18.74 9.21 -17.74
CA ALA A 3 -17.99 8.41 -16.80
C ALA A 3 -16.85 9.26 -16.22
N VAL A 4 -16.75 9.32 -14.90
CA VAL A 4 -15.63 9.97 -14.23
C VAL A 4 -14.47 8.96 -14.24
N THR A 5 -13.52 9.15 -15.15
CA THR A 5 -12.32 8.31 -15.19
C THR A 5 -11.28 8.88 -14.22
N ILE A 6 -11.02 8.15 -13.14
CA ILE A 6 -9.89 8.45 -12.26
C ILE A 6 -8.66 7.72 -12.83
N ALA A 7 -7.76 8.47 -13.48
CA ALA A 7 -6.53 7.93 -14.03
C ALA A 7 -5.37 8.13 -13.05
N PHE A 8 -4.73 7.02 -12.66
CA PHE A 8 -3.53 7.05 -11.84
C PHE A 8 -2.29 6.79 -12.70
N ASN A 9 -1.25 7.58 -12.49
CA ASN A 9 -0.01 7.50 -13.25
C ASN A 9 1.10 6.87 -12.40
N ALA A 10 1.57 5.68 -12.78
CA ALA A 10 2.64 4.96 -12.09
C ALA A 10 3.93 5.78 -11.95
N ASP A 11 4.29 6.58 -12.95
CA ASP A 11 5.48 7.43 -12.90
C ASP A 11 5.31 8.62 -11.94
N SER A 12 4.07 9.01 -11.65
CA SER A 12 3.80 9.99 -10.61
C SER A 12 3.95 9.37 -9.22
N PHE A 13 3.47 8.14 -9.03
CA PHE A 13 3.65 7.42 -7.76
C PHE A 13 5.12 7.09 -7.46
N ARG A 14 5.92 6.76 -8.47
CA ARG A 14 7.37 6.51 -8.29
C ARG A 14 8.14 7.71 -7.72
N LYS A 15 7.59 8.93 -7.82
CA LYS A 15 8.21 10.15 -7.29
C LYS A 15 7.84 10.44 -5.84
N LEU A 16 6.89 9.70 -5.27
CA LEU A 16 6.42 9.88 -3.90
C LEU A 16 7.25 9.05 -2.92
N SER A 17 7.27 9.48 -1.65
CA SER A 17 7.89 8.70 -0.59
C SER A 17 7.07 7.43 -0.28
N MET A 18 7.69 6.41 0.33
CA MET A 18 6.91 5.22 0.76
C MET A 18 5.81 5.59 1.76
N LYS A 19 6.03 6.63 2.56
CA LYS A 19 5.02 7.16 3.48
C LYS A 19 3.81 7.71 2.74
N ASP A 20 4.03 8.50 1.68
CA ASP A 20 2.95 9.05 0.87
C ASP A 20 2.17 7.94 0.17
N LEU A 21 2.87 6.93 -0.37
CA LEU A 21 2.22 5.76 -0.97
C LEU A 21 1.37 4.98 0.06
N GLY A 22 1.84 4.86 1.30
CA GLY A 22 1.08 4.27 2.40
C GLY A 22 -0.20 5.05 2.72
N LEU A 23 -0.14 6.38 2.78
CA LEU A 23 -1.32 7.22 3.00
C LEU A 23 -2.34 7.10 1.85
N ILE A 24 -1.86 7.00 0.62
CA ILE A 24 -2.72 6.80 -0.55
C ILE A 24 -3.37 5.41 -0.47
N LEU A 25 -2.62 4.37 -0.10
CA LEU A 25 -3.16 3.01 0.09
C LEU A 25 -4.30 3.00 1.12
N ASP A 26 -4.10 3.64 2.28
CA ASP A 26 -5.11 3.72 3.34
C ASP A 26 -6.38 4.43 2.83
N GLY A 27 -6.20 5.55 2.13
CA GLY A 27 -7.31 6.32 1.55
C GLY A 27 -8.08 5.55 0.48
N LEU A 28 -7.38 4.85 -0.42
CA LEU A 28 -8.00 4.02 -1.46
C LEU A 28 -8.73 2.83 -0.85
N THR A 29 -8.17 2.21 0.20
CA THR A 29 -8.84 1.10 0.91
C THR A 29 -10.13 1.58 1.55
N ALA A 30 -10.11 2.72 2.25
CA ALA A 30 -11.30 3.30 2.86
C ALA A 30 -12.36 3.68 1.81
N ALA A 31 -11.93 4.25 0.67
CA ALA A 31 -12.83 4.58 -0.43
C ALA A 31 -13.46 3.32 -1.03
N ARG A 32 -12.65 2.28 -1.29
CA ARG A 32 -13.09 0.99 -1.81
C ARG A 32 -14.13 0.35 -0.89
N ASP A 33 -13.90 0.35 0.42
CA ASP A 33 -14.85 -0.21 1.39
C ASP A 33 -16.15 0.58 1.46
N GLY A 34 -16.08 1.92 1.33
CA GLY A 34 -17.25 2.78 1.20
C GLY A 34 -18.07 2.45 -0.06
N LEU A 35 -17.41 2.31 -1.21
CA LEU A 35 -18.05 1.94 -2.48
C LEU A 35 -18.68 0.54 -2.41
N ALA A 36 -17.98 -0.44 -1.84
CA ALA A 36 -18.52 -1.78 -1.62
C ALA A 36 -19.75 -1.75 -0.70
N GLY A 37 -19.76 -0.87 0.30
CA GLY A 37 -20.93 -0.65 1.16
C GLY A 37 -22.15 -0.11 0.40
N VAL A 38 -21.94 0.75 -0.60
CA VAL A 38 -22.99 1.27 -1.49
C VAL A 38 -23.47 0.21 -2.46
N LEU A 39 -22.55 -0.58 -3.04
CA LEU A 39 -22.88 -1.67 -3.96
C LEU A 39 -23.79 -2.70 -3.31
N ASN A 40 -23.56 -3.00 -2.03
CA ASN A 40 -24.38 -3.92 -1.25
C ASN A 40 -25.73 -3.34 -0.79
N GLN A 41 -26.10 -2.12 -1.19
CA GLN A 41 -27.42 -1.56 -0.86
C GLN A 41 -28.50 -2.11 -1.80
N PRO A 42 -29.71 -2.44 -1.31
CA PRO A 42 -30.81 -2.97 -2.14
C PRO A 42 -31.28 -2.05 -3.29
N ARG A 43 -30.84 -0.79 -3.29
CA ARG A 43 -31.21 0.24 -4.26
C ARG A 43 -30.14 0.47 -5.33
N CYS A 44 -28.94 -0.12 -5.17
CA CYS A 44 -27.91 -0.12 -6.19
C CYS A 44 -28.21 -1.29 -7.12
N THR A 45 -28.72 -1.01 -8.32
CA THR A 45 -29.19 -2.04 -9.25
C THR A 45 -28.95 -1.59 -10.69
N SER A 46 -28.86 -2.56 -11.62
CA SER A 46 -28.73 -2.29 -13.06
C SER A 46 -27.45 -1.46 -13.35
N ASN A 47 -27.51 -0.48 -14.27
CA ASN A 47 -26.32 0.29 -14.67
C ASN A 47 -25.53 0.92 -13.51
N ALA A 48 -26.19 1.29 -12.40
CA ALA A 48 -25.50 1.86 -11.25
C ALA A 48 -24.66 0.81 -10.48
N GLU A 49 -25.07 -0.45 -10.52
CA GLU A 49 -24.32 -1.59 -9.98
C GLU A 49 -23.08 -1.84 -10.84
N ASP A 50 -23.26 -1.96 -12.16
CA ASP A 50 -22.17 -2.17 -13.12
C ASP A 50 -21.11 -1.05 -13.06
N GLU A 51 -21.54 0.22 -13.07
CA GLU A 51 -20.62 1.37 -12.98
C GLU A 51 -19.83 1.41 -11.66
N LEU A 52 -20.46 0.97 -10.56
CA LEU A 52 -19.83 0.95 -9.25
C LEU A 52 -18.85 -0.22 -9.11
N ASP A 53 -19.18 -1.39 -9.66
CA ASP A 53 -18.29 -2.55 -9.71
C ASP A 53 -17.04 -2.27 -10.56
N ASP A 54 -17.21 -1.63 -11.72
CA ASP A 54 -16.11 -1.16 -12.57
C ASP A 54 -15.20 -0.17 -11.81
N THR A 55 -15.80 0.71 -11.01
CA THR A 55 -15.06 1.68 -10.19
C THR A 55 -14.28 0.98 -9.08
N ILE A 56 -14.88 0.01 -8.39
CA ILE A 56 -14.20 -0.78 -7.35
C ILE A 56 -13.02 -1.55 -7.96
N THR A 57 -13.23 -2.20 -9.10
CA THR A 57 -12.18 -2.92 -9.84
C THR A 57 -11.02 -1.99 -10.22
N SER A 58 -11.33 -0.77 -10.65
CA SER A 58 -10.31 0.24 -10.97
C SER A 58 -9.52 0.66 -9.74
N VAL A 59 -10.17 0.84 -8.58
CA VAL A 59 -9.50 1.17 -7.32
C VAL A 59 -8.61 0.01 -6.85
N ASP A 60 -9.11 -1.22 -6.94
CA ASP A 60 -8.34 -2.42 -6.59
C ASP A 60 -7.06 -2.54 -7.44
N GLY A 61 -7.13 -2.25 -8.75
CA GLY A 61 -5.96 -2.23 -9.62
C GLY A 61 -4.90 -1.19 -9.22
N VAL A 62 -5.32 -0.07 -8.62
CA VAL A 62 -4.40 0.97 -8.12
C VAL A 62 -3.75 0.54 -6.81
N ILE A 63 -4.53 -0.09 -5.93
CA ILE A 63 -4.01 -0.70 -4.69
C ILE A 63 -2.92 -1.73 -5.03
N ASP A 64 -3.15 -2.59 -6.03
CA ASP A 64 -2.16 -3.56 -6.50
C ASP A 64 -0.93 -2.89 -7.10
N LEU A 65 -1.09 -1.81 -7.86
CA LEU A 65 0.03 -1.01 -8.39
C LEU A 65 0.90 -0.45 -7.26
N LEU A 66 0.30 0.11 -6.20
CA LEU A 66 1.06 0.63 -5.05
C LEU A 66 1.85 -0.46 -4.35
N ALA A 67 1.27 -1.65 -4.20
CA ALA A 67 1.96 -2.81 -3.65
C ALA A 67 3.11 -3.29 -4.54
N SER A 68 2.95 -3.28 -5.87
CA SER A 68 4.04 -3.59 -6.82
C SER A 68 5.20 -2.61 -6.68
N LEU A 69 4.91 -1.31 -6.64
CA LEU A 69 5.92 -0.27 -6.46
C LEU A 69 6.67 -0.43 -5.13
N ALA A 70 5.96 -0.76 -4.04
CA ALA A 70 6.58 -1.03 -2.76
C ALA A 70 7.44 -2.30 -2.79
N ASN A 71 7.02 -3.36 -3.49
CA ASN A 71 7.81 -4.58 -3.63
C ASN A 71 9.11 -4.35 -4.41
N GLU A 72 9.06 -3.56 -5.49
CA GLU A 72 10.22 -3.17 -6.30
C GLU A 72 11.19 -2.24 -5.55
N ALA A 73 10.70 -1.46 -4.59
CA ALA A 73 11.52 -0.53 -3.83
C ALA A 73 12.53 -1.26 -2.92
N ALA A 74 13.77 -0.80 -2.93
CA ALA A 74 14.85 -1.26 -2.05
C ALA A 74 15.38 -0.09 -1.17
N PRO A 75 14.55 0.44 -0.25
CA PRO A 75 14.96 1.55 0.61
C PRO A 75 16.10 1.12 1.53
N ILE A 76 17.03 2.04 1.78
CA ILE A 76 18.19 1.83 2.66
C ILE A 76 17.98 2.53 4.01
N GLU A 77 17.34 3.70 3.99
CA GLU A 77 17.11 4.49 5.19
C GLU A 77 15.99 3.88 6.06
N PRO A 78 16.18 3.75 7.39
CA PRO A 78 15.27 2.97 8.22
C PRO A 78 13.83 3.46 8.20
N ASP A 79 13.60 4.77 8.13
CA ASP A 79 12.25 5.34 8.03
C ASP A 79 11.53 4.91 6.75
N GLU A 80 12.22 4.86 5.62
CA GLU A 80 11.66 4.40 4.35
C GLU A 80 11.45 2.87 4.35
N VAL A 81 12.35 2.11 4.97
CA VAL A 81 12.17 0.65 5.18
C VAL A 81 10.93 0.37 6.03
N LYS A 82 10.74 1.16 7.10
CA LYS A 82 9.56 1.07 7.97
C LYS A 82 8.27 1.43 7.23
N ALA A 83 8.28 2.50 6.44
CA ALA A 83 7.13 2.93 5.66
C ALA A 83 6.74 1.86 4.62
N ARG A 84 7.71 1.31 3.89
CA ARG A 84 7.52 0.17 2.97
C ARG A 84 6.92 -1.04 3.70
N ALA A 85 7.43 -1.37 4.88
CA ALA A 85 6.92 -2.49 5.67
C ALA A 85 5.44 -2.31 6.03
N TRP A 86 5.05 -1.13 6.51
CA TRP A 86 3.65 -0.84 6.83
C TRP A 86 2.74 -0.90 5.62
N LEU A 87 3.17 -0.37 4.48
CA LEU A 87 2.42 -0.43 3.22
C LEU A 87 2.16 -1.88 2.81
N LEU A 88 3.20 -2.71 2.77
CA LEU A 88 3.07 -4.12 2.38
C LEU A 88 2.22 -4.92 3.38
N LEU A 89 2.36 -4.64 4.68
CA LEU A 89 1.52 -5.27 5.69
C LEU A 89 0.05 -4.88 5.55
N GLY A 90 -0.25 -3.60 5.34
CA GLY A 90 -1.63 -3.13 5.11
C GLY A 90 -2.25 -3.78 3.88
N TYR A 91 -1.51 -3.82 2.77
CA TYR A 91 -1.93 -4.50 1.55
C TYR A 91 -2.23 -5.99 1.79
N HIS A 92 -1.31 -6.72 2.42
CA HIS A 92 -1.49 -8.16 2.64
C HIS A 92 -2.54 -8.48 3.70
N ALA A 93 -2.73 -7.64 4.71
CA ALA A 93 -3.78 -7.84 5.73
C ALA A 93 -5.18 -7.87 5.09
N ARG A 94 -5.39 -7.12 4.01
CA ARG A 94 -6.65 -7.09 3.25
C ARG A 94 -6.92 -8.37 2.47
N LEU A 95 -5.88 -9.06 2.01
CA LEU A 95 -5.97 -10.17 1.06
C LEU A 95 -5.97 -11.56 1.71
N ARG A 96 -5.85 -11.67 3.05
CA ARG A 96 -5.38 -12.90 3.68
C ARG A 96 -6.46 -13.68 4.41
N ASP A 97 -6.62 -14.92 3.95
CA ASP A 97 -7.24 -16.04 4.69
C ASP A 97 -6.17 -16.94 5.39
N ASP A 98 -4.87 -16.66 5.20
CA ASP A 98 -3.75 -17.46 5.73
C ASP A 98 -2.90 -16.66 6.74
N LEU A 99 -3.17 -16.91 8.03
CA LEU A 99 -2.49 -16.27 9.16
C LEU A 99 -1.00 -16.65 9.27
N PRO A 100 -0.58 -17.94 9.16
CA PRO A 100 0.84 -18.31 9.17
C PRO A 100 1.69 -17.57 8.15
N GLN A 101 1.24 -17.48 6.89
CA GLN A 101 2.00 -16.76 5.88
C GLN A 101 2.10 -15.26 6.22
N PHE A 102 1.11 -14.68 6.90
CA PHE A 102 1.08 -13.24 7.19
C PHE A 102 2.07 -12.92 8.30
N ALA A 103 2.10 -13.76 9.33
CA ALA A 103 3.10 -13.69 10.40
C ALA A 103 4.53 -13.83 9.87
N ALA A 104 4.77 -14.71 8.90
CA ALA A 104 6.07 -14.88 8.26
C ALA A 104 6.52 -13.62 7.50
N LEU A 105 5.61 -12.99 6.76
CA LEU A 105 5.88 -11.72 6.08
C LEU A 105 6.23 -10.61 7.09
N ALA A 106 5.41 -10.45 8.14
CA ALA A 106 5.63 -9.45 9.17
C ALA A 106 6.99 -9.61 9.86
N SER A 107 7.37 -10.86 10.15
CA SER A 107 8.67 -11.17 10.75
C SER A 107 9.83 -10.79 9.84
N THR A 108 9.71 -11.07 8.53
CA THR A 108 10.74 -10.70 7.54
C THR A 108 10.91 -9.18 7.46
N LEU A 109 9.81 -8.45 7.33
CA LEU A 109 9.83 -6.99 7.23
C LEU A 109 10.37 -6.32 8.51
N ALA A 110 10.04 -6.86 9.68
CA ALA A 110 10.57 -6.40 10.96
C ALA A 110 12.09 -6.63 11.08
N ALA A 111 12.58 -7.77 10.58
CA ALA A 111 14.01 -8.07 10.54
C ALA A 111 14.76 -7.11 9.62
N ASP A 112 14.20 -6.79 8.45
CA ASP A 112 14.83 -5.85 7.50
C ASP A 112 14.92 -4.43 8.07
N HIS A 113 13.85 -3.95 8.72
CA HIS A 113 13.88 -2.68 9.45
C HIS A 113 14.94 -2.68 10.57
N SER A 114 15.09 -3.79 11.30
CA SER A 114 16.10 -3.91 12.35
C SER A 114 17.52 -3.84 11.79
N LYS A 115 17.78 -4.48 10.65
CA LYS A 115 19.07 -4.39 9.94
C LYS A 115 19.38 -2.97 9.49
N ALA A 116 18.39 -2.27 8.94
CA ALA A 116 18.55 -0.88 8.48
C ALA A 116 18.93 0.04 9.64
N ASN A 117 18.23 -0.06 10.79
CA ASN A 117 18.56 0.71 11.99
C ASN A 117 19.97 0.44 12.52
N PHE A 118 20.36 -0.82 12.55
CA PHE A 118 21.71 -1.21 12.94
C PHE A 118 22.76 -0.58 12.01
N ALA A 119 22.55 -0.67 10.69
CA ALA A 119 23.46 -0.08 9.71
C ALA A 119 23.56 1.45 9.83
N GLN A 120 22.45 2.15 10.07
CA GLN A 120 22.46 3.59 10.32
C GLN A 120 23.26 3.93 11.58
N THR A 121 22.98 3.27 12.70
CA THR A 121 23.68 3.49 13.98
C THR A 121 25.20 3.29 13.83
N HIS A 122 25.61 2.27 13.07
CA HIS A 122 27.03 2.03 12.79
C HIS A 122 27.67 3.07 11.85
N ARG A 123 26.93 3.56 10.85
CA ARG A 123 27.39 4.66 9.98
C ARG A 123 27.61 5.94 10.80
N GLU A 124 26.68 6.27 11.69
CA GLU A 124 26.77 7.44 12.57
C GLU A 124 27.96 7.34 13.53
N ARG A 125 28.18 6.17 14.16
CA ARG A 125 29.32 5.92 15.04
C ARG A 125 30.68 5.95 14.34
N ARG A 126 30.74 5.63 13.04
CA ARG A 126 31.99 5.63 12.27
C ARG A 126 32.34 7.01 11.72
N ASN A 127 31.33 7.85 11.47
CA ASN A 127 31.50 9.21 10.95
C ASN A 127 31.56 10.27 12.06
N GLY A 128 31.24 9.90 13.31
CA GLY A 128 31.40 10.73 14.49
C GLY A 128 32.70 10.42 15.23
N ASP A 129 33.61 11.39 15.19
CA ASP A 129 34.77 11.52 16.06
C ASP A 129 34.48 11.15 17.53
N VAL A 130 35.34 10.29 18.08
CA VAL A 130 35.87 10.48 19.44
C VAL A 130 37.36 10.78 19.28
#